data_AF-A0A9E2CB61-F1
#
_entry.id   AF-A0A9E2CB61-F1
#
_cell.length_a   1.000
_cell.length_b   1.000
_cell.length_c   1.000
_cell.angle_alpha   90.00
_cell.angle_beta   90.00
_cell.angle_gamma   90.00
#
_symmetry.space_group_name_H-M   'P 1'
#
loop_
_entity.id
_entity.type
_entity.pdbx_description
1 polymer ?
#
loop_
_entity_poly.entity_id
_entity_poly.type
_entity_poly.pdbx_seq_one_letter_code
_entity_poly.pdbx_strand_id
1 'polypeptide(L)'
;MIHPLFGILAGLSIYAMAKNFFGARGGLYAAMIFFSMPSVIFTMTFTFNDLALTYYIILSVYAFVNWIKLRNIRWLTLSGIFAGLAMGTKYSGIICFIILLGFIIIAARRLSLKELSIFSLAALLPVLPWLIKNLIFVGNPVYPFLYEIFGGANWDGFDVQRFTREMSHYGPSLGIWRYLSLPLFITCDWGTGDIPIGPIILLCLPFLFFIKNVDKTIKYLLIFCFLYFLFWTNTSMVIRFLFPCVALLCPVIGYIIVSIQGSTEVKSQKTEDM
;
A
#
# COMPACT_ATOMS: atom_id res chain seq x y z
N MET A 1 -17.81 9.68 -11.30
CA MET A 1 -17.35 8.72 -12.33
C MET A 1 -15.85 8.35 -12.23
N ILE A 2 -15.01 9.08 -11.48
CA ILE A 2 -13.56 8.82 -11.40
C ILE A 2 -13.20 7.67 -10.43
N HIS A 3 -13.99 7.41 -9.38
CA HIS A 3 -13.68 6.40 -8.35
C HIS A 3 -13.75 4.95 -8.85
N PRO A 4 -14.78 4.52 -9.61
CA PRO A 4 -14.79 3.18 -10.21
C PRO A 4 -13.61 2.97 -11.17
N LEU A 5 -13.21 4.01 -11.90
CA LEU A 5 -12.06 3.94 -12.81
C LEU A 5 -10.77 3.59 -12.05
N PHE A 6 -10.48 4.27 -10.93
CA PHE A 6 -9.30 3.93 -10.12
C PHE A 6 -9.39 2.55 -9.47
N GLY A 7 -10.59 2.08 -9.09
CA GLY A 7 -10.78 0.69 -8.64
C GLY A 7 -10.42 -0.32 -9.72
N ILE A 8 -10.86 -0.10 -10.95
CA ILE A 8 -10.54 -0.95 -12.11
C ILE A 8 -9.03 -0.91 -12.41
N LEU A 9 -8.44 0.29 -12.45
CA LEU A 9 -7.01 0.47 -12.70
C LEU A 9 -6.14 -0.18 -11.62
N ALA A 10 -6.55 -0.10 -10.35
CA ALA A 10 -5.87 -0.78 -9.24
C ALA A 10 -5.93 -2.31 -9.44
N GLY A 11 -7.11 -2.87 -9.73
CA GLY A 11 -7.27 -4.30 -10.00
C GLY A 11 -6.45 -4.79 -11.21
N LEU A 12 -6.41 -4.00 -12.30
CA LEU A 12 -5.58 -4.29 -13.46
C LEU A 12 -4.08 -4.24 -13.14
N SER A 13 -3.67 -3.30 -12.29
CA SER A 13 -2.28 -3.19 -11.84
C SER A 13 -1.87 -4.37 -10.96
N ILE A 14 -2.76 -4.82 -10.07
CA ILE A 14 -2.59 -6.04 -9.26
C ILE A 14 -2.43 -7.26 -10.18
N TYR A 15 -3.33 -7.41 -11.16
CA TYR A 15 -3.25 -8.48 -12.16
C TYR A 15 -1.92 -8.45 -12.91
N ALA A 16 -1.53 -7.28 -13.45
CA ALA A 16 -0.30 -7.13 -14.22
C ALA A 16 0.95 -7.44 -13.38
N MET A 17 0.99 -6.95 -12.15
CA MET A 17 2.08 -7.22 -11.21
C MET A 17 2.20 -8.72 -10.90
N ALA A 18 1.11 -9.36 -10.48
CA ALA A 18 1.10 -10.77 -10.14
C ALA A 18 1.35 -11.67 -11.36
N LYS A 19 0.78 -11.32 -12.53
CA LYS A 19 1.05 -12.02 -13.80
C LYS A 19 2.53 -12.04 -14.15
N ASN A 20 3.19 -10.89 -14.05
CA ASN A 20 4.60 -10.76 -14.43
C ASN A 20 5.55 -11.49 -13.47
N PHE A 21 5.13 -11.79 -12.24
CA PHE A 21 5.96 -12.48 -11.27
C PHE A 21 5.63 -13.97 -11.10
N PHE A 22 4.35 -14.34 -11.25
CA PHE A 22 3.85 -15.67 -10.87
C PHE A 22 2.91 -16.30 -11.92
N GLY A 23 2.82 -15.71 -13.12
CA GLY A 23 2.01 -16.22 -14.23
C GLY A 23 0.55 -15.77 -14.20
N ALA A 24 -0.15 -15.99 -15.33
CA ALA A 24 -1.50 -15.48 -15.56
C ALA A 24 -2.53 -15.94 -14.52
N ARG A 25 -2.46 -17.20 -14.06
CA ARG A 25 -3.36 -17.74 -13.04
C ARG A 25 -3.22 -16.98 -11.70
N GLY A 26 -1.98 -16.76 -11.24
CA GLY A 26 -1.71 -15.98 -10.03
C GLY A 26 -2.20 -14.54 -10.14
N GLY A 27 -2.05 -13.93 -11.33
CA GLY A 27 -2.62 -12.63 -11.66
C GLY A 27 -4.14 -12.58 -11.50
N LEU A 28 -4.85 -13.55 -12.08
CA LEU A 28 -6.31 -13.62 -12.01
C LEU A 28 -6.79 -13.78 -10.57
N TYR A 29 -6.22 -14.71 -9.81
CA TYR A 29 -6.57 -14.90 -8.40
C TYR A 29 -6.36 -13.61 -7.60
N ALA A 30 -5.23 -12.92 -7.78
CA ALA A 30 -4.96 -11.67 -7.08
C ALA A 30 -6.01 -10.59 -7.37
N ALA A 31 -6.39 -10.40 -8.63
CA ALA A 31 -7.41 -9.42 -9.01
C ALA A 31 -8.81 -9.81 -8.53
N MET A 32 -9.19 -11.09 -8.61
CA MET A 32 -10.47 -11.59 -8.10
C MET A 32 -10.60 -11.37 -6.60
N ILE A 33 -9.54 -11.63 -5.83
CA ILE A 33 -9.52 -11.40 -4.39
C ILE A 33 -9.76 -9.92 -4.09
N PHE A 34 -9.08 -9.00 -4.79
CA PHE A 34 -9.29 -7.56 -4.61
C PHE A 34 -10.73 -7.13 -4.88
N PHE A 35 -11.33 -7.57 -5.99
CA PHE A 35 -12.72 -7.22 -6.31
C PHE A 35 -13.77 -7.96 -5.47
N SER A 36 -13.39 -9.05 -4.79
CA SER A 36 -14.29 -9.75 -3.86
C SER A 36 -14.48 -9.02 -2.52
N MET A 37 -13.67 -8.00 -2.23
CA MET A 37 -13.71 -7.27 -0.96
C MET A 37 -14.89 -6.30 -0.92
N PRO A 38 -15.80 -6.41 0.06
CA PRO A 38 -16.94 -5.50 0.18
C PRO A 38 -16.52 -4.04 0.31
N SER A 39 -15.45 -3.77 1.05
CA SER A 39 -14.91 -2.42 1.26
C SER A 39 -14.40 -1.77 -0.03
N VAL A 40 -13.80 -2.56 -0.93
CA VAL A 40 -13.33 -2.08 -2.25
C VAL A 40 -14.53 -1.70 -3.11
N ILE A 41 -15.51 -2.59 -3.24
CA ILE A 41 -16.73 -2.32 -4.02
C ILE A 41 -17.48 -1.11 -3.49
N PHE A 42 -17.64 -1.01 -2.18
CA PHE A 42 -18.24 0.17 -1.56
C PHE A 42 -17.46 1.45 -1.91
N THR A 43 -16.14 1.46 -1.71
CA THR A 43 -15.32 2.64 -1.97
C THR A 43 -15.32 3.05 -3.45
N MET A 44 -15.50 2.10 -4.38
CA MET A 44 -15.67 2.42 -5.80
C MET A 44 -16.93 3.25 -6.08
N THR A 45 -17.97 3.13 -5.24
CA THR A 45 -19.24 3.85 -5.39
C THR A 45 -19.30 5.21 -4.67
N PHE A 46 -18.32 5.52 -3.81
CA PHE A 46 -18.26 6.75 -3.02
C PHE A 46 -17.13 7.68 -3.47
N THR A 47 -17.19 8.95 -3.07
CA THR A 47 -16.26 10.00 -3.51
C THR A 47 -14.91 10.02 -2.78
N PHE A 48 -14.40 8.85 -2.38
CA PHE A 48 -13.14 8.73 -1.64
C PHE A 48 -11.91 8.67 -2.58
N ASN A 49 -10.79 9.27 -2.15
CA ASN A 49 -9.53 9.27 -2.90
C ASN A 49 -8.63 8.05 -2.61
N ASP A 50 -9.05 7.14 -1.72
CA ASP A 50 -8.23 6.03 -1.25
C ASP A 50 -7.88 5.00 -2.35
N LEU A 51 -8.77 4.79 -3.34
CA LEU A 51 -8.47 3.91 -4.48
C LEU A 51 -7.46 4.52 -5.46
N ALA A 52 -7.49 5.84 -5.65
CA ALA A 52 -6.49 6.54 -6.46
C ALA A 52 -5.11 6.47 -5.79
N LEU A 53 -5.06 6.69 -4.47
CA LEU A 53 -3.85 6.50 -3.66
C LEU A 53 -3.32 5.06 -3.79
N THR A 54 -4.20 4.07 -3.63
CA THR A 54 -3.86 2.64 -3.75
C THR A 54 -3.27 2.32 -5.10
N TYR A 55 -3.90 2.79 -6.19
CA TYR A 55 -3.40 2.62 -7.55
C TYR A 55 -1.96 3.13 -7.73
N TYR A 56 -1.68 4.37 -7.32
CA TYR A 56 -0.33 4.93 -7.44
C TYR A 56 0.69 4.19 -6.57
N ILE A 57 0.32 3.75 -5.36
CA ILE A 57 1.20 2.94 -4.51
C ILE A 57 1.51 1.59 -5.16
N ILE A 58 0.51 0.89 -5.74
CA ILE A 58 0.74 -0.38 -6.44
C ILE A 58 1.75 -0.18 -7.58
N LEU A 59 1.57 0.86 -8.40
CA LEU A 59 2.50 1.16 -9.50
C LEU A 59 3.90 1.53 -9.01
N SER A 60 3.99 2.30 -7.92
CA SER A 60 5.28 2.67 -7.32
C SER A 60 6.05 1.44 -6.84
N VAL A 61 5.39 0.53 -6.10
CA VAL A 61 5.97 -0.72 -5.62
C VAL A 61 6.27 -1.68 -6.77
N TYR A 62 5.39 -1.79 -7.76
CA TYR A 62 5.61 -2.63 -8.94
C TYR A 62 6.84 -2.16 -9.73
N ALA A 63 6.98 -0.86 -9.99
CA ALA A 63 8.16 -0.30 -10.63
C ALA A 63 9.43 -0.50 -9.77
N PHE A 64 9.32 -0.33 -8.44
CA PHE A 64 10.43 -0.56 -7.51
C PHE A 64 10.96 -2.00 -7.58
N VAL A 65 10.07 -2.99 -7.55
CA VAL A 65 10.45 -4.40 -7.66
C VAL A 65 11.15 -4.69 -8.99
N ASN A 66 10.68 -4.09 -10.10
CA ASN A 66 11.34 -4.23 -11.40
C ASN A 66 12.72 -3.56 -11.41
N TRP A 67 12.90 -2.42 -10.72
CA TRP A 67 14.22 -1.83 -10.53
C TRP A 67 15.16 -2.75 -9.75
N ILE A 68 14.70 -3.40 -8.68
CA ILE A 68 15.54 -4.38 -7.94
C ILE A 68 16.01 -5.52 -8.85
N LYS A 69 15.10 -6.06 -9.68
CA LYS A 69 15.37 -7.20 -10.57
C LYS A 69 16.27 -6.84 -11.75
N LEU A 70 15.98 -5.72 -12.42
CA LEU A 70 16.61 -5.35 -13.69
C LEU A 70 17.72 -4.31 -13.54
N ARG A 71 17.81 -3.64 -12.38
CA ARG A 71 18.73 -2.53 -12.09
C ARG A 71 18.70 -1.40 -13.13
N ASN A 72 17.55 -1.21 -13.76
CA ASN A 72 17.32 -0.15 -14.75
C ASN A 72 16.72 1.10 -14.08
N ILE A 73 17.40 2.24 -14.24
CA ILE A 73 17.03 3.49 -13.59
C ILE A 73 15.65 4.03 -14.00
N ARG A 74 15.16 3.70 -15.20
CA ARG A 74 13.82 4.13 -15.65
C ARG A 74 12.73 3.62 -14.71
N TRP A 75 12.87 2.39 -14.22
CA TRP A 75 11.95 1.81 -13.23
C TRP A 75 12.04 2.53 -11.88
N LEU A 76 13.23 2.96 -11.47
CA LEU A 76 13.39 3.74 -10.24
C LEU A 76 12.76 5.13 -10.38
N THR A 77 12.95 5.80 -11.51
CA THR A 77 12.30 7.08 -11.82
C THR A 77 10.79 6.94 -11.81
N LEU A 78 10.23 5.92 -12.48
CA LEU A 78 8.79 5.64 -12.46
C LEU A 78 8.27 5.37 -11.04
N SER A 79 9.01 4.59 -10.25
CA SER A 79 8.67 4.33 -8.85
C SER A 79 8.56 5.63 -8.05
N GLY A 80 9.54 6.54 -8.22
CA GLY A 80 9.52 7.87 -7.61
C GLY A 80 8.33 8.70 -8.06
N ILE A 81 8.08 8.82 -9.37
CA ILE A 81 6.93 9.57 -9.91
C ILE A 81 5.62 9.08 -9.30
N PHE A 82 5.39 7.76 -9.26
CA PHE A 82 4.17 7.21 -8.69
C PHE A 82 4.08 7.40 -7.16
N ALA A 83 5.19 7.37 -6.43
CA ALA A 83 5.21 7.74 -5.02
C ALA A 83 4.85 9.23 -4.82
N GLY A 84 5.32 10.11 -5.70
CA GLY A 84 4.96 11.52 -5.74
C GLY A 84 3.48 11.75 -6.01
N LEU A 85 2.91 11.05 -6.99
CA LEU A 85 1.48 11.09 -7.30
C LEU A 85 0.62 10.56 -6.14
N ALA A 86 1.10 9.52 -5.44
CA ALA A 86 0.46 9.03 -4.22
C ALA A 86 0.44 10.12 -3.12
N MET A 87 1.57 10.79 -2.86
CA MET A 87 1.65 11.92 -1.93
C MET A 87 0.75 13.09 -2.33
N GLY A 88 0.72 13.43 -3.62
CA GLY A 88 -0.15 14.48 -4.15
C GLY A 88 -1.64 14.14 -4.09
N THR A 89 -2.00 12.84 -4.07
CA THR A 89 -3.38 12.38 -3.89
C THR A 89 -3.83 12.52 -2.43
N LYS A 90 -2.93 12.19 -1.49
CA LYS A 90 -3.16 12.24 -0.05
C LYS A 90 -1.84 12.25 0.70
N TYR A 91 -1.72 13.04 1.76
CA TYR A 91 -0.50 13.11 2.58
C TYR A 91 -0.05 11.75 3.12
N SER A 92 -0.97 10.82 3.38
CA SER A 92 -0.63 9.45 3.80
C SER A 92 0.20 8.69 2.77
N GLY A 93 0.22 9.10 1.49
CA GLY A 93 1.10 8.54 0.46
C GLY A 93 2.60 8.69 0.77
N ILE A 94 2.99 9.59 1.68
CA ILE A 94 4.38 9.75 2.11
C ILE A 94 4.95 8.47 2.71
N ILE A 95 4.11 7.61 3.30
CA ILE A 95 4.57 6.34 3.86
C ILE A 95 5.16 5.42 2.79
N CYS A 96 4.59 5.43 1.58
CA CYS A 96 5.13 4.66 0.45
C CYS A 96 6.52 5.18 0.09
N PHE A 97 6.70 6.51 0.03
CA PHE A 97 8.00 7.13 -0.23
C PHE A 97 9.03 6.72 0.82
N ILE A 98 8.71 6.82 2.11
CA ILE A 98 9.62 6.49 3.23
C ILE A 98 10.03 5.02 3.19
N ILE A 99 9.08 4.09 3.04
CA ILE A 99 9.37 2.65 3.02
C ILE A 99 10.28 2.31 1.84
N LEU A 100 9.97 2.81 0.64
CA LEU A 100 10.76 2.53 -0.56
C LEU A 100 12.14 3.18 -0.48
N LEU A 101 12.26 4.39 0.07
CA LEU A 101 13.55 5.03 0.31
C LEU A 101 14.40 4.18 1.26
N GLY A 102 13.82 3.66 2.34
CA GLY A 102 14.49 2.72 3.25
C GLY A 102 14.97 1.45 2.54
N PHE A 103 14.14 0.89 1.66
CA PHE A 103 14.55 -0.26 0.84
C PHE A 103 15.68 0.07 -0.14
N ILE A 104 15.71 1.27 -0.74
CA ILE A 104 16.83 1.70 -1.60
C ILE A 104 18.13 1.74 -0.77
N ILE A 105 18.08 2.33 0.41
CA ILE A 105 19.25 2.44 1.32
C ILE A 105 19.78 1.06 1.68
N ILE A 106 18.90 0.11 2.03
CA ILE A 106 19.28 -1.26 2.43
C ILE A 106 19.73 -2.10 1.23
N ALA A 107 19.07 -1.95 0.08
CA ALA A 107 19.37 -2.74 -1.13
C ALA A 107 20.64 -2.28 -1.86
N ALA A 108 21.11 -1.06 -1.58
CA ALA A 108 22.34 -0.53 -2.13
C ALA A 108 23.55 -1.04 -1.32
N ARG A 109 24.36 -1.92 -1.93
CA ARG A 109 25.61 -2.44 -1.29
C ARG A 109 26.59 -1.33 -0.87
N ARG A 110 26.49 -0.16 -1.51
CA ARG A 110 27.07 1.13 -1.12
C ARG A 110 26.00 2.18 -1.37
N LEU A 111 25.82 3.13 -0.45
CA LEU A 111 24.88 4.25 -0.61
C LEU A 111 25.13 4.96 -1.94
N SER A 112 24.29 4.67 -2.94
CA SER A 112 24.31 5.35 -4.22
C SER A 112 23.49 6.63 -4.08
N LEU A 113 24.15 7.75 -3.78
CA LEU A 113 23.51 9.06 -3.76
C LEU A 113 22.77 9.34 -5.07
N LYS A 114 23.22 8.75 -6.19
CA LYS A 114 22.53 8.83 -7.47
C LYS A 114 21.12 8.21 -7.43
N GLU A 115 20.98 7.00 -6.92
CA GLU A 115 19.67 6.32 -6.88
C GLU A 115 18.71 7.00 -5.91
N LEU A 116 19.23 7.42 -4.75
CA LEU A 116 18.46 8.20 -3.77
C LEU A 116 17.97 9.52 -4.35
N SER A 117 18.86 10.27 -5.01
CA SER A 117 18.51 11.54 -5.65
C SER A 117 17.51 11.35 -6.77
N ILE A 118 17.68 10.33 -7.63
CA ILE A 118 16.75 10.09 -8.74
C ILE A 118 15.36 9.74 -8.22
N PHE A 119 15.25 8.83 -7.25
CA PHE A 119 13.97 8.47 -6.66
C PHE A 119 13.32 9.68 -5.97
N SER A 120 14.09 10.42 -5.17
CA SER A 120 13.59 11.57 -4.40
C SER A 120 13.15 12.73 -5.28
N LEU A 121 13.95 13.10 -6.28
CA LEU A 121 13.59 14.14 -7.24
C LEU A 121 12.38 13.74 -8.07
N ALA A 122 12.32 12.48 -8.51
CA ALA A 122 11.16 11.96 -9.25
C ALA A 122 9.87 11.97 -8.41
N ALA A 123 9.95 11.70 -7.11
CA ALA A 123 8.82 11.79 -6.18
C ALA A 123 8.43 13.22 -5.81
N LEU A 124 9.39 14.14 -5.80
CA LEU A 124 9.15 15.54 -5.45
C LEU A 124 8.37 16.26 -6.57
N LEU A 125 8.69 16.01 -7.84
CA LEU A 125 8.08 16.70 -8.98
C LEU A 125 6.54 16.70 -8.98
N PRO A 126 5.84 15.56 -8.77
CA PRO A 126 4.38 15.54 -8.80
C PRO A 126 3.71 16.18 -7.57
N VAL A 127 4.40 16.21 -6.42
CA VAL A 127 3.83 16.80 -5.18
C VAL A 127 4.11 18.30 -5.07
N LEU A 128 5.17 18.81 -5.74
CA LEU A 128 5.57 20.21 -5.69
C LEU A 128 4.44 21.21 -5.98
N PRO A 129 3.57 21.04 -7.00
CA PRO A 129 2.51 22.01 -7.27
C PRO A 129 1.60 22.25 -6.06
N TRP A 130 1.31 21.20 -5.28
CA TRP A 130 0.51 21.31 -4.07
C TRP A 130 1.26 22.01 -2.94
N LEU A 131 2.54 21.68 -2.74
CA LEU A 131 3.36 22.32 -1.71
C LEU A 131 3.54 23.82 -2.00
N ILE A 132 3.79 24.17 -3.26
CA ILE A 132 3.94 25.56 -3.70
C ILE A 132 2.61 26.31 -3.56
N LYS A 133 1.50 25.72 -4.00
CA LYS A 133 0.16 26.30 -3.80
C LYS A 133 -0.08 26.58 -2.32
N ASN A 134 0.14 25.61 -1.45
CA ASN A 134 -0.11 25.80 -0.02
C ASN A 134 0.80 26.88 0.59
N LEU A 135 2.07 26.92 0.17
CA LEU A 135 2.99 27.97 0.60
C LEU A 135 2.54 29.37 0.18
N ILE A 136 2.09 29.54 -1.07
CA ILE A 136 1.64 30.84 -1.59
C ILE A 136 0.35 31.30 -0.90
N PHE A 137 -0.61 30.40 -0.73
CA PHE A 137 -1.97 30.76 -0.29
C PHE A 137 -2.11 30.83 1.23
N VAL A 138 -1.43 29.96 1.98
CA VAL A 138 -1.59 29.85 3.42
C VAL A 138 -0.27 29.92 4.20
N GLY A 139 0.87 30.09 3.53
CA GLY A 139 2.18 30.22 4.18
C GLY A 139 2.78 28.90 4.68
N ASN A 140 2.05 27.78 4.59
CA ASN A 140 2.49 26.47 5.07
C ASN A 140 2.42 25.44 3.93
N PRO A 141 3.55 24.84 3.49
CA PRO A 141 3.58 23.93 2.35
C PRO A 141 2.83 22.60 2.62
N VAL A 142 2.69 22.19 3.87
CA VAL A 142 2.06 20.93 4.29
C VAL A 142 0.80 21.15 5.14
N TYR A 143 0.15 22.29 4.96
CA TYR A 143 -1.07 22.67 5.67
C TYR A 143 -2.13 21.54 5.70
N PRO A 144 -2.79 21.26 6.84
CA PRO A 144 -2.67 21.92 8.14
C PRO A 144 -1.61 21.32 9.08
N PHE A 145 -0.74 20.44 8.58
CA PHE A 145 0.30 19.81 9.41
C PHE A 145 1.48 20.75 9.69
N LEU A 146 2.29 20.41 10.70
CA LEU A 146 3.50 21.16 11.09
C LEU A 146 3.23 22.66 11.34
N TYR A 147 2.06 22.98 11.89
CA TYR A 147 1.66 24.35 12.18
C TYR A 147 2.66 25.10 13.08
N GLU A 148 3.20 24.44 14.10
CA GLU A 148 4.22 25.04 15.00
C GLU A 148 5.50 25.50 14.28
N ILE A 149 5.77 24.94 13.09
CA ILE A 149 6.98 25.24 12.31
C ILE A 149 6.68 26.31 11.24
N PHE A 150 5.59 26.15 10.50
CA PHE A 150 5.30 26.98 9.32
C PHE A 150 4.14 27.98 9.53
N GLY A 151 3.40 27.87 10.62
CA GLY A 151 2.14 28.58 10.83
C GLY A 151 1.05 28.13 9.84
N GLY A 152 0.17 29.05 9.49
CA GLY A 152 -0.89 28.84 8.52
C GLY A 152 -1.93 29.96 8.59
N ALA A 153 -2.21 30.63 7.47
CA ALA A 153 -3.30 31.60 7.43
C ALA A 153 -4.65 30.92 7.72
N ASN A 154 -5.52 31.59 8.48
CA ASN A 154 -6.86 31.10 8.85
C ASN A 154 -6.86 29.75 9.58
N TRP A 155 -5.81 29.47 10.35
CA TRP A 155 -5.70 28.29 11.20
C TRP A 155 -5.06 28.76 12.50
N ASP A 156 -5.82 28.79 13.58
CA ASP A 156 -5.30 29.21 14.89
C ASP A 156 -4.95 27.99 15.77
N GLY A 157 -4.39 28.25 16.96
CA GLY A 157 -4.07 27.18 17.90
C GLY A 157 -5.29 26.39 18.39
N PHE A 158 -6.49 26.96 18.31
CA PHE A 158 -7.74 26.27 18.67
C PHE A 158 -8.16 25.29 17.57
N ASP A 159 -8.05 25.67 16.31
CA ASP A 159 -8.28 24.80 15.15
C ASP A 159 -7.31 23.61 15.12
N VAL A 160 -6.03 23.84 15.44
CA VAL A 160 -5.04 22.76 15.60
C VAL A 160 -5.48 21.78 16.68
N GLN A 161 -5.88 22.27 17.86
CA GLN A 161 -6.31 21.41 18.96
C GLN A 161 -7.57 20.62 18.59
N ARG A 162 -8.53 21.26 17.91
CA ARG A 162 -9.74 20.60 17.41
C ARG A 162 -9.37 19.52 16.40
N PHE A 163 -8.55 19.82 15.41
CA PHE A 163 -8.11 18.87 14.38
C PHE A 163 -7.36 17.67 15.00
N THR A 164 -6.44 17.92 15.93
CA THR A 164 -5.71 16.86 16.63
C THR A 164 -6.66 15.99 17.45
N ARG A 165 -7.65 16.60 18.13
CA ARG A 165 -8.67 15.87 18.88
C ARG A 165 -9.51 14.98 17.96
N GLU A 166 -10.02 15.51 16.86
CA GLU A 166 -10.77 14.75 15.86
C GLU A 166 -9.95 13.59 15.30
N MET A 167 -8.68 13.82 14.95
CA MET A 167 -7.78 12.76 14.45
C MET A 167 -7.51 11.68 15.51
N SER A 168 -7.40 12.07 16.78
CA SER A 168 -7.20 11.14 17.89
C SER A 168 -8.46 10.31 18.21
N HIS A 169 -9.66 10.81 17.90
CA HIS A 169 -10.90 10.06 18.11
C HIS A 169 -11.03 8.82 17.22
N TYR A 170 -10.36 8.81 16.07
CA TYR A 170 -10.41 7.67 15.16
C TYR A 170 -9.39 6.55 15.49
N GLY A 171 -8.46 6.76 16.42
CA GLY A 171 -7.47 5.77 16.81
C GLY A 171 -7.45 5.56 18.33
N PRO A 172 -8.22 4.61 18.89
CA PRO A 172 -8.23 4.39 20.33
C PRO A 172 -6.84 3.96 20.84
N SER A 173 -6.51 4.30 22.08
CA SER A 173 -5.42 3.67 22.83
C SER A 173 -5.78 2.20 23.05
N LEU A 174 -5.41 1.36 22.10
CA LEU A 174 -5.74 -0.05 22.14
C LEU A 174 -4.88 -0.76 23.18
N GLY A 175 -5.51 -1.59 24.02
CA GLY A 175 -4.79 -2.59 24.80
C GLY A 175 -4.08 -3.58 23.86
N ILE A 176 -2.98 -4.19 24.32
CA ILE A 176 -2.18 -5.14 23.52
C ILE A 176 -3.01 -6.24 22.87
N TRP A 177 -4.05 -6.71 23.56
CA TRP A 177 -4.98 -7.73 23.04
C TRP A 177 -5.77 -7.24 21.82
N ARG A 178 -6.22 -5.98 21.84
CA ARG A 178 -6.92 -5.42 20.69
C ARG A 178 -5.97 -5.28 19.51
N TYR A 179 -4.72 -4.85 19.73
CA TYR A 179 -3.68 -4.81 18.69
C TYR A 179 -3.47 -6.19 18.02
N LEU A 180 -3.33 -7.26 18.82
CA LEU A 180 -3.13 -8.62 18.29
C LEU A 180 -4.35 -9.13 17.52
N SER A 181 -5.55 -8.71 17.90
CA SER A 181 -6.79 -9.08 17.23
C SER A 181 -7.15 -8.19 16.02
N LEU A 182 -6.39 -7.13 15.73
CA LEU A 182 -6.68 -6.23 14.60
C LEU A 182 -6.87 -6.96 13.27
N PRO A 183 -6.07 -7.99 12.91
CA PRO A 183 -6.32 -8.77 11.69
C PRO A 183 -7.70 -9.42 11.64
N LEU A 184 -8.29 -9.83 12.77
CA LEU A 184 -9.67 -10.31 12.81
C LEU A 184 -10.66 -9.17 12.63
N PHE A 185 -10.43 -8.04 13.32
CA PHE A 185 -11.31 -6.87 13.26
C PHE A 185 -11.41 -6.22 11.89
N ILE A 186 -10.36 -6.24 11.09
CA ILE A 186 -10.43 -5.70 9.71
C ILE A 186 -11.19 -6.63 8.76
N THR A 187 -11.26 -7.94 9.06
CA THR A 187 -11.86 -8.95 8.18
C THR A 187 -13.37 -9.11 8.35
N CYS A 188 -13.89 -8.84 9.53
CA CYS A 188 -15.32 -8.94 9.86
C CYS A 188 -15.77 -7.63 10.50
N ASP A 189 -16.99 -7.18 10.27
CA ASP A 189 -17.51 -6.00 10.97
C ASP A 189 -17.86 -6.40 12.41
N TRP A 190 -17.12 -5.86 13.38
CA TRP A 190 -17.40 -6.04 14.81
C TRP A 190 -17.84 -4.72 15.45
N GLY A 191 -18.63 -3.92 14.73
CA GLY A 191 -19.19 -2.67 15.24
C GLY A 191 -18.21 -1.50 15.20
N THR A 192 -17.25 -1.52 14.26
CA THR A 192 -16.36 -0.37 14.00
C THR A 192 -17.02 0.69 13.12
N GLY A 193 -18.15 0.36 12.47
CA GLY A 193 -18.86 1.25 11.55
C GLY A 193 -18.18 1.40 10.17
N ASP A 194 -17.03 0.74 9.97
CA ASP A 194 -16.33 0.64 8.69
C ASP A 194 -16.67 -0.67 8.00
N ILE A 195 -16.60 -0.67 6.67
CA ILE A 195 -16.89 -1.88 5.88
C ILE A 195 -15.67 -2.80 5.87
N PRO A 196 -15.82 -4.08 6.24
CA PRO A 196 -14.70 -5.01 6.35
C PRO A 196 -14.12 -5.39 4.99
N ILE A 197 -12.85 -5.82 4.98
CA ILE A 197 -12.17 -6.30 3.77
C ILE A 197 -12.55 -7.74 3.41
N GLY A 198 -13.10 -8.50 4.36
CA GLY A 198 -13.41 -9.92 4.21
C GLY A 198 -12.27 -10.85 4.66
N PRO A 199 -12.53 -12.16 4.79
CA PRO A 199 -11.63 -13.08 5.50
C PRO A 199 -10.49 -13.67 4.65
N ILE A 200 -10.55 -13.54 3.31
CA ILE A 200 -9.69 -14.30 2.39
C ILE A 200 -8.20 -14.09 2.67
N ILE A 201 -7.75 -12.85 2.88
CA ILE A 201 -6.34 -12.56 3.17
C ILE A 201 -5.90 -13.25 4.46
N LEU A 202 -6.69 -13.12 5.53
CA LEU A 202 -6.35 -13.70 6.83
C LEU A 202 -6.29 -15.23 6.77
N LEU A 203 -7.22 -15.86 6.05
CA LEU A 203 -7.25 -17.31 5.88
C LEU A 203 -6.10 -17.82 5.02
N CYS A 204 -5.69 -17.08 3.99
CA CYS A 204 -4.66 -17.54 3.06
C CYS A 204 -3.23 -17.25 3.53
N LEU A 205 -2.99 -16.18 4.30
CA LEU A 205 -1.64 -15.78 4.72
C LEU A 205 -0.86 -16.87 5.48
N PRO A 206 -1.45 -17.64 6.43
CA PRO A 206 -0.74 -18.72 7.13
C PRO A 206 -0.19 -19.79 6.20
N PHE A 207 -0.77 -19.98 5.02
CA PHE A 207 -0.28 -21.00 4.09
C PHE A 207 1.11 -20.68 3.51
N LEU A 208 1.59 -19.44 3.66
CA LEU A 208 2.96 -19.08 3.32
C LEU A 208 3.99 -19.91 4.12
N PHE A 209 3.66 -20.35 5.34
CA PHE A 209 4.55 -21.20 6.16
C PHE A 209 4.81 -22.59 5.55
N PHE A 210 3.93 -23.06 4.65
CA PHE A 210 4.13 -24.32 3.95
C PHE A 210 4.99 -24.19 2.68
N ILE A 211 5.36 -22.97 2.28
CA ILE A 211 6.17 -22.70 1.09
C ILE A 211 7.64 -22.58 1.51
N LYS A 212 8.45 -23.58 1.14
CA LYS A 212 9.87 -23.66 1.55
C LYS A 212 10.73 -22.50 1.03
N ASN A 213 10.53 -22.11 -0.23
CA ASN A 213 11.38 -21.12 -0.92
C ASN A 213 10.55 -19.93 -1.40
N VAL A 214 10.16 -19.07 -0.45
CA VAL A 214 9.42 -17.84 -0.76
C VAL A 214 10.26 -16.88 -1.60
N ASP A 215 9.71 -16.43 -2.74
CA ASP A 215 10.37 -15.49 -3.65
C ASP A 215 10.76 -14.18 -2.95
N LYS A 216 11.89 -13.58 -3.33
CA LYS A 216 12.37 -12.32 -2.74
C LYS A 216 11.36 -11.19 -2.90
N THR A 217 10.64 -11.16 -4.03
CA THR A 217 9.58 -10.18 -4.29
C THR A 217 8.50 -10.25 -3.23
N ILE A 218 8.05 -11.46 -2.89
CA ILE A 218 7.02 -11.67 -1.87
C ILE A 218 7.50 -11.19 -0.51
N LYS A 219 8.78 -11.43 -0.16
CA LYS A 219 9.37 -10.90 1.08
C LYS A 219 9.34 -9.37 1.12
N TYR A 220 9.72 -8.70 0.04
CA TYR A 220 9.62 -7.23 -0.03
C TYR A 220 8.18 -6.73 0.11
N LEU A 221 7.21 -7.40 -0.53
CA LEU A 221 5.79 -7.06 -0.40
C LEU A 221 5.30 -7.23 1.04
N LEU A 222 5.65 -8.34 1.69
CA LEU A 222 5.27 -8.59 3.08
C LEU A 222 5.88 -7.57 4.04
N ILE A 223 7.16 -7.23 3.88
CA ILE A 223 7.81 -6.20 4.70
C ILE A 223 7.16 -4.84 4.43
N PHE A 224 6.88 -4.49 3.17
CA PHE A 224 6.17 -3.25 2.85
C PHE A 224 4.80 -3.20 3.52
N CYS A 225 4.00 -4.26 3.38
CA CYS A 225 2.67 -4.37 3.97
C CYS A 225 2.72 -4.31 5.49
N PHE A 226 3.70 -4.95 6.11
CA PHE A 226 3.92 -4.91 7.56
C PHE A 226 4.25 -3.50 8.05
N LEU A 227 5.21 -2.81 7.42
CA LEU A 227 5.56 -1.43 7.77
C LEU A 227 4.40 -0.46 7.54
N TYR A 228 3.65 -0.63 6.45
CA TYR A 228 2.45 0.15 6.16
C TYR A 228 1.36 -0.11 7.22
N PHE A 229 1.17 -1.37 7.62
CA PHE A 229 0.21 -1.74 8.66
C PHE A 229 0.59 -1.11 10.00
N LEU A 230 1.86 -1.17 10.41
CA LEU A 230 2.34 -0.50 11.63
C LEU A 230 2.12 1.01 11.58
N PHE A 231 2.33 1.65 10.43
CA PHE A 231 2.01 3.06 10.28
C PHE A 231 0.51 3.30 10.45
N TRP A 232 -0.33 2.52 9.77
CA TRP A 232 -1.78 2.63 9.85
C TRP A 232 -2.31 2.47 11.29
N THR A 233 -1.74 1.55 12.09
CA THR A 233 -2.10 1.39 13.51
C THR A 233 -1.73 2.58 14.39
N ASN A 234 -0.87 3.49 13.93
CA ASN A 234 -0.55 4.72 14.64
C ASN A 234 -1.31 5.94 14.09
N THR A 235 -2.31 5.70 13.24
CA THR A 235 -3.20 6.73 12.69
C THR A 235 -4.65 6.47 13.12
N SER A 236 -5.60 7.02 12.39
CA SER A 236 -7.05 6.92 12.63
C SER A 236 -7.66 5.52 12.39
N MET A 237 -6.85 4.46 12.22
CA MET A 237 -7.29 3.06 12.07
C MET A 237 -8.51 2.80 11.17
N VAL A 238 -8.76 3.67 10.20
CA VAL A 238 -9.88 3.55 9.28
C VAL A 238 -9.54 2.51 8.22
N ILE A 239 -10.41 1.53 7.99
CA ILE A 239 -10.13 0.38 7.12
C ILE A 239 -9.74 0.83 5.70
N ARG A 240 -10.40 1.86 5.16
CA ARG A 240 -10.10 2.39 3.81
C ARG A 240 -8.67 2.92 3.66
N PHE A 241 -8.03 3.35 4.75
CA PHE A 241 -6.64 3.82 4.70
C PHE A 241 -5.64 2.65 4.62
N LEU A 242 -6.09 1.42 4.88
CA LEU A 242 -5.28 0.20 4.75
C LEU A 242 -5.32 -0.40 3.35
N PHE A 243 -6.10 0.15 2.41
CA PHE A 243 -6.25 -0.38 1.05
C PHE A 243 -4.94 -0.61 0.30
N PRO A 244 -3.93 0.29 0.37
CA PRO A 244 -2.65 0.02 -0.29
C PRO A 244 -1.96 -1.26 0.20
N CYS A 245 -2.03 -1.53 1.51
CA CYS A 245 -1.50 -2.75 2.11
C CYS A 245 -2.29 -3.97 1.63
N VAL A 246 -3.62 -3.92 1.74
CA VAL A 246 -4.54 -5.00 1.34
C VAL A 246 -4.39 -5.35 -0.15
N ALA A 247 -4.28 -4.34 -1.01
CA ALA A 247 -4.07 -4.51 -2.44
C ALA A 247 -2.74 -5.19 -2.77
N LEU A 248 -1.65 -4.84 -2.06
CA LEU A 248 -0.34 -5.46 -2.26
C LEU A 248 -0.22 -6.86 -1.65
N LEU A 249 -1.10 -7.23 -0.71
CA LEU A 249 -1.26 -8.61 -0.24
C LEU A 249 -1.99 -9.49 -1.26
N CYS A 250 -2.80 -8.94 -2.15
CA CYS A 250 -3.52 -9.74 -3.16
C CYS A 250 -2.57 -10.54 -4.09
N PRO A 251 -1.48 -9.95 -4.65
CA PRO A 251 -0.43 -10.71 -5.35
C PRO A 251 0.23 -11.80 -4.50
N VAL A 252 0.37 -11.57 -3.18
CA VAL A 252 0.94 -12.58 -2.27
C VAL A 252 0.00 -13.78 -2.15
N ILE A 253 -1.30 -13.55 -2.02
CA ILE A 253 -2.27 -14.65 -1.97
C ILE A 253 -2.32 -15.39 -3.32
N GLY A 254 -2.27 -14.67 -4.45
CA GLY A 254 -2.16 -15.29 -5.77
C GLY A 254 -0.93 -16.20 -5.91
N TYR A 255 0.22 -15.77 -5.36
CA TYR A 255 1.45 -16.58 -5.30
C TYR A 255 1.28 -17.83 -4.44
N ILE A 256 0.63 -17.72 -3.28
CA ILE A 256 0.38 -18.85 -2.37
C ILE A 256 -0.45 -19.92 -3.09
N ILE A 257 -1.56 -19.52 -3.71
CA ILE A 257 -2.47 -20.44 -4.42
C ILE A 257 -1.73 -21.20 -5.52
N VAL A 258 -0.98 -20.48 -6.38
CA VAL A 258 -0.24 -21.10 -7.49
C VAL A 258 0.87 -22.03 -6.98
N SER A 259 1.59 -21.63 -5.92
CA SER A 259 2.68 -22.44 -5.36
C SER A 259 2.17 -23.76 -4.77
N ILE A 260 1.00 -23.74 -4.14
CA ILE A 260 0.37 -24.95 -3.59
C ILE A 260 -0.14 -25.85 -4.73
N GLN A 261 -0.82 -25.30 -5.73
CA GLN A 261 -1.30 -26.05 -6.90
C GLN A 261 -0.17 -26.75 -7.66
N GLY A 262 0.95 -26.06 -7.89
CA GLY A 262 2.12 -26.67 -8.53
C GLY A 262 2.76 -27.79 -7.69
N SER A 263 2.72 -27.68 -6.36
CA SER A 263 3.26 -28.72 -5.47
C SER A 263 2.42 -30.01 -5.46
N THR A 264 1.11 -29.89 -5.69
CA THR A 264 0.20 -31.04 -5.80
C THR A 264 0.31 -31.75 -7.14
N GLU A 265 0.45 -31.02 -8.26
CA GLU A 265 0.62 -31.60 -9.60
C GLU A 265 1.90 -32.44 -9.70
N VAL A 266 3.02 -31.95 -9.15
CA VAL A 266 4.31 -32.68 -9.14
C VAL A 266 4.27 -33.95 -8.28
N LYS A 267 3.46 -33.99 -7.22
CA LYS A 267 3.27 -35.20 -6.41
C LYS A 267 2.40 -36.22 -7.14
N SER A 268 1.35 -35.79 -7.83
CA SER A 268 0.47 -36.68 -8.60
C SER A 268 1.24 -37.44 -9.68
N GLN A 269 2.06 -36.74 -10.47
CA GLN A 269 2.86 -37.36 -11.54
C GLN A 269 3.85 -38.41 -10.99
N LYS A 270 4.51 -38.12 -9.86
CA LYS A 270 5.42 -39.10 -9.23
C LYS A 270 4.72 -40.36 -8.69
N THR A 271 3.42 -40.30 -8.45
CA THR A 271 2.65 -41.44 -7.92
C THR A 271 2.09 -42.29 -9.06
N GLU A 272 1.92 -41.73 -10.26
CA GLU A 272 1.52 -42.46 -11.47
C GLU A 272 2.70 -43.15 -12.17
N ASP A 273 3.92 -42.66 -11.97
CA ASP A 273 5.16 -43.26 -12.52
C ASP A 273 5.76 -44.39 -11.63
N MET A 274 5.12 -44.73 -10.50
CA MET A 274 5.53 -45.81 -9.57
C MET A 274 4.61 -47.02 -9.66
#